data_AF-A0A1I3RIF8-F1
#
_entry.id   AF-A0A1I3RIF8-F1
#
_cell.length_a   1.000
_cell.length_b   1.000
_cell.length_c   1.000
_cell.angle_alpha   90.00
_cell.angle_beta   90.00
_cell.angle_gamma   90.00
#
_symmetry.space_group_name_H-M   'P 1'
#
loop_
_entity.id
_entity.type
_entity.pdbx_description
1 polymer ?
#
loop_
_entity_poly.entity_id
_entity_poly.type
_entity_poly.pdbx_seq_one_letter_code
_entity_poly.pdbx_strand_id
1 'polypeptide(L)'
;YEIPDRLRVQREHIDHHCVFPWCTRPARSCDIDHVVAYEQGGSTCSDNTAPLCRGHHRAKTHSGWTYDAIDTGSYVWRSPHGLFFRVDHQGTTPVAPPGET
;
A
#
# COMPACT_ATOMS: atom_id res chain seq x y z
N TYR A 1 -10.79 -10.51 7.20
CA TYR A 1 -11.32 -11.15 5.98
C TYR A 1 -10.18 -11.91 5.31
N GLU A 2 -10.43 -13.10 4.75
CA GLU A 2 -9.41 -13.90 4.07
C GLU A 2 -9.32 -13.51 2.58
N ILE A 3 -8.14 -13.12 2.13
CA ILE A 3 -7.91 -12.75 0.72
C ILE A 3 -7.68 -14.01 -0.12
N PRO A 4 -8.42 -14.22 -1.22
CA PRO A 4 -8.19 -15.35 -2.12
C PRO A 4 -6.76 -15.40 -2.67
N ASP A 5 -6.17 -16.60 -2.75
CA ASP A 5 -4.79 -16.82 -3.21
C ASP A 5 -4.48 -16.19 -4.57
N ARG A 6 -5.44 -16.19 -5.50
CA ARG A 6 -5.27 -15.55 -6.81
C ARG A 6 -4.91 -14.06 -6.72
N LEU A 7 -5.47 -13.33 -5.75
CA LEU A 7 -5.18 -11.91 -5.56
C LEU A 7 -3.82 -11.73 -4.89
N ARG A 8 -3.46 -12.63 -3.97
CA ARG A 8 -2.12 -12.65 -3.38
C ARG A 8 -1.06 -12.83 -4.45
N VAL A 9 -1.17 -13.86 -5.28
CA VAL A 9 -0.22 -14.15 -6.35
C VAL A 9 -0.15 -12.98 -7.34
N GLN A 10 -1.29 -12.45 -7.77
CA GLN A 10 -1.32 -11.27 -8.64
C GLN A 10 -0.54 -10.10 -8.03
N ARG A 11 -0.75 -9.81 -6.74
CA ARG A 11 -0.08 -8.71 -6.05
C ARG A 11 1.41 -8.94 -5.88
N GLU A 12 1.86 -10.16 -5.64
CA GLU A 12 3.29 -10.50 -5.61
C GLU A 12 3.99 -10.25 -6.95
N HIS A 13 3.27 -10.38 -8.07
CA HIS A 13 3.81 -10.10 -9.41
C HIS A 13 3.81 -8.61 -9.79
N ILE A 14 2.87 -7.84 -9.27
CA ILE A 14 2.80 -6.39 -9.50
C ILE A 14 3.79 -5.67 -8.58
N ASP A 15 3.75 -6.04 -7.30
CA ASP A 15 4.44 -5.39 -6.20
C ASP A 15 5.42 -6.38 -5.59
N HIS A 16 6.70 -6.28 -5.94
CA HIS A 16 7.70 -7.27 -5.48
C HIS A 16 8.01 -7.15 -3.97
N HIS A 17 7.72 -5.99 -3.38
CA HIS A 17 7.97 -5.68 -1.98
C HIS A 17 6.75 -5.02 -1.33
N CYS A 18 6.77 -4.94 0.00
CA CYS A 18 5.85 -4.13 0.79
C CYS A 18 5.77 -2.71 0.21
N VAL A 19 4.55 -2.23 -0.09
CA VAL A 19 4.33 -0.94 -0.78
C VAL A 19 4.52 0.29 0.11
N PHE A 20 5.04 0.11 1.32
CA PHE A 20 5.32 1.20 2.24
C PHE A 20 6.66 1.88 1.87
N PRO A 21 6.80 3.21 2.03
CA PRO A 21 8.02 3.94 1.68
C PRO A 21 9.30 3.26 2.16
N TRP A 22 10.19 2.96 1.20
CA TRP A 22 11.52 2.36 1.36
C TRP A 22 11.55 0.95 1.98
N CYS A 23 10.41 0.29 2.14
CA CYS A 23 10.39 -1.06 2.66
C CYS A 23 10.90 -2.06 1.60
N THR A 24 11.87 -2.89 1.98
CA THR A 24 12.44 -3.94 1.13
C THR A 24 11.94 -5.34 1.50
N ARG A 25 10.89 -5.46 2.33
CA ARG A 25 10.35 -6.77 2.69
C ARG A 25 9.64 -7.38 1.48
N PRO A 26 9.99 -8.62 1.07
CA PRO A 26 9.35 -9.27 -0.09
C PRO A 26 7.82 -9.38 0.09
N ALA A 27 7.06 -9.17 -0.98
CA ALA A 27 5.60 -9.22 -0.96
C ALA A 27 5.05 -10.59 -0.53
N ARG A 28 5.71 -11.69 -0.92
CA ARG A 28 5.41 -13.06 -0.45
C ARG A 28 5.46 -13.25 1.07
N SER A 29 6.10 -12.32 1.78
CA SER A 29 6.20 -12.31 3.26
C SER A 29 5.33 -11.22 3.89
N CYS A 30 4.39 -10.66 3.12
CA CYS A 30 3.49 -9.59 3.53
C CYS A 30 2.05 -10.10 3.72
N ASP A 31 1.31 -9.38 4.56
CA ASP A 31 -0.14 -9.43 4.55
C ASP A 31 -0.64 -8.78 3.24
N ILE A 32 -1.83 -9.16 2.78
CA ILE A 32 -2.52 -8.40 1.74
C ILE A 32 -3.46 -7.44 2.45
N ASP A 33 -3.14 -6.15 2.37
CA ASP A 33 -3.91 -5.06 2.94
C ASP A 33 -4.97 -4.59 1.94
N HIS A 34 -6.13 -4.20 2.46
CA HIS A 34 -7.14 -3.50 1.67
C HIS A 34 -6.87 -2.00 1.72
N VAL A 35 -6.66 -1.32 0.59
CA VAL A 35 -6.39 0.14 0.53
C VAL A 35 -7.47 0.89 1.30
N VAL A 36 -8.72 0.76 0.88
CA VAL A 36 -9.92 1.07 1.65
C VAL A 36 -10.31 -0.17 2.46
N ALA A 37 -10.36 -0.04 3.79
CA ALA A 37 -10.62 -1.18 4.66
C ALA A 37 -11.95 -1.87 4.33
N TYR A 38 -11.96 -3.21 4.39
CA TYR A 38 -13.16 -4.01 4.14
C TYR A 38 -14.35 -3.60 5.05
N GLU A 39 -14.06 -3.31 6.32
CA GLU A 39 -15.06 -2.85 7.31
C GLU A 39 -15.66 -1.49 6.96
N GLN A 40 -14.99 -0.71 6.11
CA GLN A 40 -15.47 0.57 5.59
C GLN A 40 -16.13 0.43 4.21
N GLY A 41 -16.41 -0.80 3.76
CA GLY A 41 -17.03 -1.09 2.47
C GLY A 41 -16.05 -1.29 1.32
N GLY A 42 -14.74 -1.38 1.60
CA GLY A 42 -13.73 -1.69 0.59
C GLY A 42 -13.94 -3.07 -0.03
N SER A 43 -13.92 -3.15 -1.36
CA SER A 43 -14.06 -4.39 -2.10
C SER A 43 -12.81 -5.26 -1.96
N THR A 44 -12.99 -6.58 -1.99
CA THR A 44 -11.88 -7.53 -2.19
C THR A 44 -11.64 -7.71 -3.68
N CYS A 45 -10.87 -6.80 -4.27
CA CYS A 45 -10.47 -6.86 -5.68
C CYS A 45 -9.02 -6.46 -5.85
N SER A 46 -8.50 -6.65 -7.06
CA SER A 46 -7.14 -6.26 -7.42
C SER A 46 -6.92 -4.80 -7.03
N ASP A 47 -7.75 -3.86 -7.49
CA ASP A 47 -7.52 -2.42 -7.34
C ASP A 47 -7.54 -1.91 -5.90
N ASN A 48 -8.15 -2.65 -4.98
CA ASN A 48 -8.24 -2.28 -3.57
C ASN A 48 -7.32 -3.12 -2.67
N THR A 49 -6.34 -3.84 -3.22
CA THR A 49 -5.42 -4.66 -2.43
C THR A 49 -3.96 -4.34 -2.72
N ALA A 50 -3.10 -4.43 -1.71
CA ALA A 50 -1.65 -4.22 -1.84
C ALA A 50 -0.87 -5.01 -0.77
N PRO A 51 0.37 -5.46 -1.04
CA PRO A 51 1.17 -6.13 -0.03
C PRO A 51 1.70 -5.14 1.01
N LEU A 52 1.40 -5.39 2.28
CA LEU A 52 2.00 -4.69 3.42
C LEU A 52 2.57 -5.66 4.43
N CYS A 53 3.80 -5.42 4.87
CA CYS A 53 4.34 -6.20 5.96
C CYS A 53 3.55 -5.92 7.25
N ARG A 54 3.56 -6.89 8.17
CA ARG A 54 2.79 -6.79 9.42
C ARG A 54 3.02 -5.48 10.20
N GLY A 55 4.25 -4.98 10.18
CA GLY A 55 4.61 -3.71 10.83
C GLY A 55 3.94 -2.50 10.18
N HIS A 56 4.01 -2.40 8.85
CA HIS A 56 3.43 -1.27 8.11
C HIS A 56 1.92 -1.35 7.97
N HIS A 57 1.36 -2.56 7.91
CA HIS A 57 -0.08 -2.76 8.04
C HIS A 57 -0.59 -2.15 9.37
N ARG A 58 0.09 -2.44 10.50
CA ARG A 58 -0.23 -1.81 11.79
C ARG A 58 -0.01 -0.30 11.80
N ALA A 59 1.03 0.21 11.14
CA ALA A 59 1.29 1.65 11.06
C ALA A 59 0.13 2.38 10.36
N LYS A 60 -0.42 1.79 9.29
CA LYS A 60 -1.63 2.27 8.64
C LYS A 60 -2.85 2.21 9.57
N THR A 61 -3.07 1.07 10.22
CA THR A 61 -4.25 0.86 11.06
C THR A 61 -4.26 1.74 12.32
N HIS A 62 -3.09 2.03 12.91
CA HIS A 62 -3.02 2.56 14.28
C HIS A 62 -2.21 3.85 14.43
N SER A 63 -1.46 4.26 13.41
CA SER A 63 -0.47 5.34 13.56
C SER A 63 -0.70 6.52 12.62
N GLY A 64 -1.87 6.62 11.98
CA GLY A 64 -2.24 7.78 11.15
C GLY A 64 -1.59 7.82 9.77
N TRP A 65 -0.92 6.74 9.37
CA TRP A 65 -0.46 6.58 7.98
C TRP A 65 -1.64 6.23 7.09
N THR A 66 -1.75 6.91 5.95
CA THR A 66 -2.76 6.61 4.92
C THR A 66 -2.08 6.53 3.56
N TYR A 67 -2.73 5.89 2.60
CA TYR A 67 -2.26 5.88 1.23
C TYR A 67 -3.41 5.67 0.25
N ASP A 68 -3.19 6.13 -0.97
CA ASP A 68 -4.08 5.92 -2.10
C ASP A 68 -3.33 5.12 -3.18
N ALA A 69 -4.03 4.21 -3.85
CA ALA A 69 -3.56 3.59 -5.08
C ALA A 69 -3.85 4.54 -6.24
N ILE A 70 -2.81 5.01 -6.93
CA ILE A 70 -2.95 5.97 -8.04
C ILE A 70 -2.84 5.31 -9.42
N ASP A 71 -2.22 4.12 -9.48
CA ASP A 71 -2.20 3.22 -10.64
C ASP A 71 -1.86 1.81 -10.15
N THR A 72 -1.86 0.84 -11.06
CA THR A 72 -1.43 -0.53 -10.81
C THR A 72 0.04 -0.55 -10.38
N GLY A 73 0.29 -0.85 -9.11
CA GLY A 73 1.64 -0.90 -8.54
C GLY A 73 2.25 0.48 -8.26
N SER A 74 1.41 1.52 -8.16
CA SER A 74 1.84 2.87 -7.80
C SER A 74 0.92 3.47 -6.73
N TYR A 75 1.54 4.00 -5.68
CA TYR A 75 0.87 4.43 -4.46
C TYR A 75 1.37 5.80 -4.02
N VAL A 76 0.50 6.60 -3.40
CA VAL A 76 0.88 7.82 -2.69
C VAL A 76 0.58 7.63 -1.22
N TRP A 77 1.64 7.58 -0.40
CA TRP A 77 1.56 7.53 1.05
C TRP A 77 1.57 8.92 1.64
N ARG A 78 0.80 9.11 2.71
CA ARG A 78 0.81 10.28 3.57
C ARG A 78 1.25 9.87 4.98
N SER A 79 2.25 10.55 5.50
CA SER A 79 2.68 10.40 6.88
C SER A 79 1.78 11.18 7.85
N PRO A 80 1.79 10.81 9.14
CA PRO A 80 1.08 11.55 10.19
C PRO A 80 1.54 13.02 10.32
N HIS A 81 2.74 13.32 9.83
CA HIS A 81 3.33 14.66 9.85
C HIS A 81 3.14 15.43 8.53
N GLY A 82 2.31 14.93 7.61
CA GLY A 82 1.99 15.61 6.36
C GLY A 82 3.06 15.50 5.26
N LEU A 83 3.98 14.53 5.38
CA LEU A 83 4.92 14.22 4.29
C LEU A 83 4.26 13.26 3.31
N PHE A 84 4.56 13.42 2.02
CA PHE A 84 4.03 12.57 0.96
C PHE A 84 5.14 11.81 0.23
N PHE A 85 4.85 10.55 -0.10
CA PHE A 85 5.79 9.67 -0.78
C PHE A 85 5.07 8.90 -1.89
N ARG A 86 5.57 9.00 -3.12
CA ARG A 86 5.20 8.07 -4.18
C ARG A 86 6.01 6.80 -4.04
N VAL A 87 5.35 5.64 -4.10
CA VAL A 87 5.98 4.32 -4.10
C VAL A 87 5.54 3.58 -5.35
N ASP A 88 6.50 3.19 -6.18
CA ASP A 88 6.28 2.43 -7.42
C ASP A 88 7.47 1.48 -7.67
N HIS A 89 7.48 0.81 -8.82
CA HIS A 89 8.55 -0.14 -9.19
C HIS A 89 9.95 0.50 -9.32
N GLN A 90 10.06 1.83 -9.46
CA GLN A 90 11.33 2.58 -9.46
C GLN A 90 11.80 2.89 -8.03
N GLY A 91 10.94 2.67 -7.02
CA GLY A 91 11.23 2.87 -5.61
C GLY A 91 10.38 3.98 -4.98
N THR A 92 10.93 4.64 -3.96
CA THR A 92 10.25 5.71 -3.23
C THR A 92 10.76 7.08 -3.65
N THR A 93 9.85 7.98 -3.98
CA THR A 93 10.15 9.39 -4.25
C THR A 93 9.34 10.29 -3.32
N PRO A 94 9.97 11.19 -2.54
CA PRO A 94 9.24 12.25 -1.84
C PRO A 94 8.51 13.14 -2.84
N VAL A 95 7.25 13.48 -2.57
CA VAL A 95 6.43 14.34 -3.44
C VAL A 95 5.82 15.48 -2.64
N ALA A 96 5.46 16.58 -3.33
CA ALA A 96 4.71 17.68 -2.73
C ALA A 96 3.30 17.22 -2.32
N PRO A 97 2.66 17.91 -1.36
CA PRO A 97 1.26 17.69 -1.06
C PRO A 97 0.38 17.89 -2.31
N PRO A 98 -0.72 17.12 -2.46
CA PRO A 98 -1.68 17.37 -3.52
C PRO A 98 -2.19 18.82 -3.46
N GLY A 99 -2.03 19.57 -4.57
CA GLY A 99 -2.53 20.95 -4.69
C GLY A 99 -1.51 22.06 -4.44
N GLU A 100 -0.27 21.75 -4.06
CA GLU A 100 0.86 22.68 -4.12
C GLU A 100 1.67 22.36 -5.38
N THR A 101 1.52 23.18 -6.43
CA THR A 101 2.34 23.14 -7.65
C THR A 101 2.95 24.51 -7.90
#